data_AF-Q39Q65-F1
#
_entry.id   AF-Q39Q65-F1
#
_cell.length_a   1.000
_cell.length_b   1.000
_cell.length_c   1.000
_cell.angle_alpha   90.00
_cell.angle_beta   90.00
_cell.angle_gamma   90.00
#
_symmetry.space_group_name_H-M   'P 1'
#
loop_
_entity.id
_entity.type
_entity.pdbx_description
1 polymer ?
#
loop_
_entity_poly.entity_id
_entity_poly.type
_entity_poly.pdbx_seq_one_letter_code
_entity_poly.pdbx_strand_id
1 'polypeptide(L)' 'MARGAGEKTPWLKTLPEQVQAVRAALAAAGGPATADTIARTLQRARTDKVAELLATLAAIGQAREVEPGTYSA' A
#
# COMPACT_ATOMS: atom_id res chain seq x y z
N MET A 1 -15.57 8.78 -20.92
CA MET A 1 -15.03 7.97 -19.79
C MET A 1 -13.51 7.95 -19.89
N ALA A 2 -12.84 8.93 -19.27
CA ALA A 2 -11.38 9.03 -19.31
C ALA A 2 -10.79 8.18 -18.18
N ARG A 3 -10.15 7.06 -18.53
CA ARG A 3 -9.29 6.30 -17.62
C ARG A 3 -8.01 7.11 -17.43
N GLY A 4 -7.88 7.81 -16.30
CA GLY A 4 -6.66 8.54 -15.94
C GLY A 4 -5.49 7.57 -15.88
N ALA A 5 -4.54 7.75 -16.80
CA ALA A 5 -3.31 6.99 -16.84
C ALA A 5 -2.43 7.36 -15.64
N GLY A 6 -2.57 6.58 -14.56
CA GLY A 6 -1.52 6.17 -13.61
C GLY A 6 -0.37 7.12 -13.33
N GLU A 7 -0.63 8.20 -12.59
CA GLU A 7 0.42 8.92 -11.85
C GLU A 7 0.79 8.08 -10.62
N LYS A 8 1.67 7.09 -10.81
CA LYS A 8 2.20 6.27 -9.71
C LYS A 8 2.87 7.19 -8.68
N THR A 9 2.42 7.13 -7.42
CA THR A 9 2.96 7.97 -6.35
C THR A 9 4.45 7.70 -6.18
N PRO A 10 5.34 8.71 -6.25
CA PRO A 10 6.77 8.52 -6.02
C PRO A 10 7.01 7.89 -4.65
N TRP A 11 7.92 6.92 -4.55
CA TRP A 11 8.32 6.39 -3.26
C TRP A 11 9.04 7.49 -2.46
N LEU A 12 8.34 8.05 -1.49
CA LEU A 12 8.80 9.18 -0.70
C LEU A 12 9.91 8.75 0.28
N LYS A 13 10.79 9.69 0.63
CA LYS A 13 12.04 9.37 1.37
C LYS A 13 11.78 9.09 2.85
N THR A 14 10.79 9.75 3.45
CA THR A 14 10.54 9.62 4.89
C THR A 14 9.54 8.51 5.18
N LEU A 15 9.70 7.88 6.36
CA LEU A 15 8.81 6.82 6.82
C LEU A 15 7.34 7.27 6.92
N PRO A 16 7.00 8.44 7.49
CA PRO A 16 5.61 8.90 7.57
C PRO A 16 4.96 9.04 6.19
N GLU A 17 5.70 9.57 5.23
CA GLU A 17 5.23 9.71 3.85
C GLU A 17 5.01 8.35 3.16
N GLN A 18 5.92 7.39 3.36
CA GLN A 18 5.76 6.02 2.85
C GLN A 18 4.52 5.35 3.46
N VAL A 19 4.28 5.53 4.76
CA VAL A 19 3.09 5.03 5.43
C VAL A 19 1.82 5.62 4.81
N GLN A 20 1.78 6.94 4.57
CA GLN A 20 0.63 7.58 3.94
C GLN A 20 0.39 7.07 2.51
N ALA A 21 1.45 6.88 1.72
CA ALA A 21 1.34 6.33 0.37
C ALA A 21 0.77 4.90 0.38
N VAL A 22 1.23 4.04 1.29
CA VAL A 22 0.73 2.66 1.43
C VAL A 22 -0.74 2.66 1.88
N ARG A 23 -1.12 3.48 2.87
CA ARG A 23 -2.52 3.60 3.31
C ARG A 23 -3.44 4.09 2.20
N ALA A 24 -3.02 5.11 1.47
CA ALA A 24 -3.79 5.64 0.33
C ALA A 24 -3.96 4.60 -0.77
N ALA A 25 -2.90 3.84 -1.09
CA ALA A 25 -2.97 2.77 -2.07
C ALA A 25 -3.89 1.63 -1.63
N LEU A 26 -3.85 1.25 -0.35
CA LEU A 26 -4.73 0.22 0.22
C LEU A 26 -6.20 0.65 0.21
N ALA A 27 -6.49 1.90 0.58
CA ALA A 27 -7.84 2.46 0.50
C ALA A 27 -8.32 2.55 -0.96
N ALA A 28 -7.45 2.93 -1.90
CA ALA A 28 -7.77 3.00 -3.32
C ALA A 28 -8.00 1.63 -3.98
N ALA A 29 -7.42 0.55 -3.42
CA ALA A 29 -7.67 -0.81 -3.90
C ALA A 29 -9.13 -1.25 -3.70
N GLY A 30 -9.85 -0.67 -2.72
CA GLY A 30 -11.27 -0.93 -2.49
C GLY A 30 -11.59 -2.35 -2.04
N GLY A 31 -10.58 -3.14 -1.66
CA GLY A 31 -10.72 -4.54 -1.25
C GLY A 31 -9.38 -5.15 -0.82
N PRO A 32 -9.37 -6.46 -0.48
CA PRO A 32 -8.17 -7.18 -0.10
C PRO A 32 -7.07 -7.08 -1.18
N ALA A 33 -5.86 -6.69 -0.77
CA ALA A 33 -4.72 -6.51 -1.65
C ALA A 33 -3.43 -7.06 -1.02
N THR A 34 -2.58 -7.65 -1.85
CA THR A 34 -1.25 -8.14 -1.44
C THR A 34 -0.22 -7.02 -1.47
N ALA A 35 0.90 -7.19 -0.75
CA ALA A 35 2.00 -6.24 -0.76
C ALA A 35 2.57 -5.99 -2.18
N ASP A 36 2.62 -7.01 -3.04
CA ASP A 36 3.02 -6.88 -4.45
C ASP A 36 2.03 -6.00 -5.23
N THR A 37 0.72 -6.23 -5.03
CA THR A 37 -0.34 -5.43 -5.67
C THR A 37 -0.21 -3.96 -5.29
N ILE A 38 -0.02 -3.67 -4.00
CA ILE A 38 0.18 -2.31 -3.51
C ILE A 38 1.49 -1.71 -4.03
N ALA A 39 2.60 -2.48 -4.03
CA ALA A 39 3.88 -1.97 -4.52
C ALA A 39 3.84 -1.57 -6.00
N ARG A 40 3.02 -2.23 -6.83
CA ARG A 40 2.86 -1.91 -8.27
C ARG A 40 2.18 -0.57 -8.53
N THR A 41 1.38 -0.06 -7.59
CA THR A 41 0.72 1.26 -7.70
C THR A 41 1.66 2.40 -7.31
N LEU A 42 2.74 2.09 -6.61
CA LEU A 42 3.74 3.03 -6.11
C LEU A 42 4.99 3.00 -7.01
N GLN A 43 5.59 4.17 -7.28
CA GLN A 43 6.76 4.27 -8.14
C GLN A 43 8.05 4.01 -7.34
N ARG A 44 8.81 2.98 -7.72
CA ARG A 44 10.06 2.52 -7.05
C ARG A 44 9.87 1.97 -5.63
N ALA A 45 8.66 1.56 -5.26
CA ALA A 45 8.44 0.84 -4.01
C ALA A 45 9.04 -0.58 -4.08
N ARG A 46 9.62 -1.03 -2.97
CA ARG A 46 10.08 -2.43 -2.81
C ARG A 46 8.98 -3.23 -2.11
N THR A 47 8.61 -4.38 -2.67
CA THR A 47 7.57 -5.24 -2.11
C THR A 47 7.84 -5.61 -0.65
N ASP A 48 9.08 -5.95 -0.28
CA ASP A 48 9.44 -6.27 1.11
C ASP A 48 9.15 -5.11 2.06
N LYS A 49 9.46 -3.88 1.63
CA LYS A 49 9.23 -2.69 2.45
C LYS A 49 7.74 -2.39 2.58
N VAL A 50 6.98 -2.57 1.51
CA VAL A 50 5.51 -2.43 1.55
C VAL A 50 4.88 -3.48 2.47
N ALA A 51 5.37 -4.73 2.43
CA ALA A 51 4.91 -5.79 3.33
C ALA A 51 5.19 -5.46 4.80
N GLU A 52 6.39 -4.98 5.13
CA GLU A 52 6.73 -4.54 6.49
C GLU A 52 5.80 -3.41 6.98
N LEU A 53 5.52 -2.44 6.11
CA LEU A 53 4.62 -1.33 6.45
C LEU A 53 3.17 -1.80 6.63
N LEU A 54 2.67 -2.69 5.77
CA LEU A 54 1.34 -3.26 5.88
C LEU A 54 1.18 -4.08 7.18
N ALA A 55 2.17 -4.91 7.52
CA ALA A 55 2.19 -5.64 8.78
C ALA A 55 2.21 -4.70 9.99
N THR A 56 3.01 -3.64 9.93
CA THR A 56 3.04 -2.61 10.99
C THR A 56 1.69 -1.90 11.11
N LEU A 57 1.06 -1.55 9.99
CA LEU A 57 -0.25 -0.92 9.94
C LEU A 57 -1.33 -1.86 10.52
N ALA A 58 -1.26 -3.15 10.20
CA ALA A 58 -2.17 -4.15 10.76
C ALA A 58 -2.00 -4.27 12.29
N ALA A 59 -0.75 -4.29 12.78
CA ALA A 59 -0.44 -4.39 14.20
C ALA A 59 -1.00 -3.20 15.02
N ILE A 60 -1.08 -2.00 14.43
CA ILE A 60 -1.64 -0.80 15.07
C ILE A 60 -3.10 -0.53 14.71
N GLY A 61 -3.78 -1.47 14.02
CA GLY A 61 -5.19 -1.35 13.64
C GLY A 61 -5.48 -0.31 12.55
N GLN A 62 -4.47 0.09 11.77
CA GLN A 62 -4.60 0.98 10.60
C GLN A 62 -4.78 0.24 9.27
N ALA A 63 -4.70 -1.08 9.29
CA ALA A 63 -5.09 -2.00 8.24
C ALA A 63 -5.60 -3.29 8.91
N ARG A 64 -6.20 -4.18 8.15
CA ARG A 64 -6.56 -5.52 8.60
C ARG A 64 -5.91 -6.54 7.69
N GLU A 65 -5.18 -7.49 8.27
CA GLU A 65 -4.79 -8.71 7.55
C GLU A 65 -6.01 -9.63 7.50
N VAL A 66 -6.47 -9.95 6.29
CA VAL A 66 -7.62 -10.83 6.07
C VAL A 66 -7.18 -12.27 5.82
N GLU A 67 -6.03 -12.45 5.20
CA GLU A 67 -5.34 -13.71 4.95
C GLU A 67 -3.83 -13.44 5.00
N PRO A 68 -2.98 -14.48 5.21
CA PRO A 68 -1.54 -14.30 5.29
C PRO A 68 -0.96 -13.52 4.09
N GLY A 69 -0.49 -12.30 4.32
CA GLY A 69 0.06 -11.42 3.29
C GLY A 69 -0.96 -10.63 2.45
N THR A 70 -2.25 -10.69 2.81
CA THR A 70 -3.34 -9.97 2.16
C THR A 70 -4.00 -9.01 3.15
N TYR A 71 -4.07 -7.74 2.77
CA TYR A 71 -4.47 -6.64 3.65
C TYR A 71 -5.68 -5.89 3.08
N SER A 72 -6.52 -5.35 3.96
CA SER A 72 -7.57 -4.38 3.63
C SER A 72 -7.42 -3.13 4.49
N ALA A 73 -7.96 -2.00 4.00
CA ALA A 73 -8.05 -0.77 4.78
C ALA A 73 -8.99 -0.92 5.98
#